data_AF-A0A6J6EXM8-F1
#
_entry.id   AF-A0A6J6EXM8-F1
#
_cell.length_a   1.000
_cell.length_b   1.000
_cell.length_c   1.000
_cell.angle_alpha   90.00
_cell.angle_beta   90.00
_cell.angle_gamma   90.00
#
_symmetry.space_group_name_H-M   'P 1'
#
loop_
_entity.id
_entity.type
_entity.pdbx_description
1 polymer ?
#
loop_
_entity_poly.entity_id
_entity_poly.type
_entity_poly.pdbx_seq_one_letter_code
_entity_poly.pdbx_strand_id
1 'polypeptide(L)'
;MASTRQSFPRMLGRALLLRCPWCGGRPTFLRGWFRRVDRCRTCGIRWHREEGFELGTVTVNTIVTFGSLAVAMGVGFVLTAPDIPVLPFVASLFVVALVMPVAIYPFTYTIWLAFDLAVHPPERAELDDAMAAVASGDAAAGTPIRPPQRRTRST
;
A
#
# COMPACT_ATOMS: atom_id res chain seq x y z
N MET A 1 21.43 -5.57 -17.39
CA MET A 1 21.04 -6.05 -16.05
C MET A 1 19.60 -6.54 -16.13
N ALA A 2 19.39 -7.83 -15.86
CA ALA A 2 18.14 -8.53 -16.11
C ALA A 2 16.99 -7.93 -15.29
N SER A 3 15.92 -7.53 -15.99
CA SER A 3 14.62 -7.21 -15.39
C SER A 3 14.12 -8.44 -14.64
N THR A 4 14.38 -8.50 -13.34
CA THR A 4 13.86 -9.58 -12.50
C THR A 4 12.39 -9.26 -12.29
N ARG A 5 11.49 -9.83 -13.11
CA ARG A 5 10.05 -9.86 -12.78
C ARG A 5 9.93 -10.51 -11.41
N GLN A 6 9.80 -9.71 -10.35
CA GLN A 6 9.47 -10.25 -9.04
C GLN A 6 8.12 -10.94 -9.19
N SER A 7 8.03 -12.19 -8.74
CA SER A 7 6.76 -12.90 -8.81
C SER A 7 5.71 -12.17 -7.96
N PHE A 8 4.51 -11.97 -8.52
CA PHE A 8 3.41 -11.30 -7.84
C PHE A 8 3.14 -11.82 -6.40
N PRO A 9 3.17 -13.15 -6.14
CA PRO A 9 3.01 -13.67 -4.77
C PRO A 9 4.07 -13.15 -3.80
N ARG A 10 5.31 -12.95 -4.26
CA ARG A 10 6.40 -12.43 -3.45
C ARG A 10 6.21 -10.93 -3.15
N MET A 11 5.72 -10.17 -4.13
CA MET A 11 5.36 -8.76 -3.93
C MET A 11 4.23 -8.63 -2.91
N LEU A 12 3.18 -9.45 -3.04
CA LEU A 12 2.03 -9.45 -2.14
C LEU A 12 2.42 -9.88 -0.72
N GLY A 13 3.23 -10.94 -0.57
CA GLY A 13 3.73 -11.36 0.74
C GLY A 13 4.58 -10.28 1.43
N ARG A 14 5.32 -9.48 0.66
CA ARG A 14 6.03 -8.30 1.19
C ARG A 14 5.08 -7.19 1.60
N ALA A 15 4.03 -6.93 0.82
CA ALA A 15 3.01 -5.94 1.13
C ALA A 15 2.29 -6.26 2.44
N LEU A 16 1.88 -7.51 2.64
CA LEU A 16 1.25 -7.98 3.89
C LEU A 16 2.17 -7.86 5.11
N LEU A 17 3.48 -7.78 4.90
CA LEU A 17 4.49 -7.60 5.94
C LEU A 17 4.94 -6.14 6.11
N LEU A 18 4.21 -5.18 5.51
CA LEU A 18 4.52 -3.75 5.42
C LEU A 18 5.94 -3.47 4.92
N ARG A 19 6.42 -4.32 4.01
CA ARG A 19 7.71 -4.17 3.32
C ARG A 19 7.49 -3.58 1.95
N CYS A 20 8.55 -3.02 1.37
CA CYS A 20 8.48 -2.61 -0.02
C CYS A 20 8.18 -3.81 -0.94
N PRO A 21 7.13 -3.79 -1.77
CA PRO A 21 6.83 -4.90 -2.68
C PRO A 21 7.96 -5.20 -3.66
N TRP A 22 8.62 -4.14 -4.14
CA TRP A 22 9.71 -4.22 -5.12
C TRP A 22 11.03 -4.77 -4.55
N CYS A 23 11.61 -4.10 -3.55
CA CYS A 23 12.93 -4.46 -3.01
C CYS A 23 12.88 -5.28 -1.72
N GLY A 24 11.78 -5.27 -0.98
CA GLY A 24 11.63 -5.98 0.29
C GLY A 24 12.25 -5.30 1.52
N GLY A 25 12.70 -4.05 1.42
CA GLY A 25 13.23 -3.27 2.55
C GLY A 25 12.20 -3.02 3.67
N ARG A 26 12.68 -2.70 4.89
CA ARG A 26 11.89 -2.35 6.09
C ARG A 26 12.49 -1.17 6.88
N PRO A 27 11.68 -0.32 7.53
CA PRO A 27 10.35 0.17 7.14
C PRO A 27 10.52 1.32 6.14
N THR A 28 10.06 1.11 4.91
CA THR A 28 10.61 1.87 3.79
C THR A 28 9.72 3.01 3.30
N PHE A 29 8.42 2.95 3.60
CA PHE A 29 7.42 3.96 3.24
C PHE A 29 6.66 4.54 4.44
N LEU A 30 6.74 3.90 5.60
CA LEU A 30 6.01 4.28 6.80
C LEU A 30 6.97 4.99 7.76
N ARG A 31 6.67 6.25 8.08
CA ARG A 31 7.24 6.99 9.23
C ARG A 31 6.38 6.85 10.49
N GLY A 32 5.13 6.43 10.32
CA GLY A 32 4.16 6.11 11.38
C GLY A 32 2.91 5.51 10.74
N TRP A 33 1.90 5.17 11.55
CA TRP A 33 0.69 4.52 11.05
C TRP A 33 -0.09 5.38 10.04
N PHE A 34 -0.11 6.70 10.26
CA PHE A 34 -0.72 7.68 9.37
C PHE A 34 0.29 8.55 8.62
N ARG A 35 1.59 8.37 8.89
CA ARG A 35 2.65 9.16 8.25
C ARG A 35 3.39 8.30 7.24
N ARG A 36 3.17 8.59 5.96
CA ARG A 36 3.88 7.96 4.84
C ARG A 36 4.89 8.89 4.21
N VAL A 37 5.84 8.33 3.47
CA VAL A 37 6.80 9.05 2.64
C VAL A 37 6.61 8.69 1.18
N ASP A 38 6.93 9.64 0.29
CA ASP A 38 6.66 9.49 -1.14
C ASP A 38 7.54 8.49 -1.87
N ARG A 39 8.66 8.14 -1.26
CA ARG A 39 9.64 7.21 -1.83
C ARG A 39 10.08 6.17 -0.84
N CYS A 40 10.41 5.03 -1.40
CA CYS A 40 11.09 3.94 -0.73
C CYS A 40 12.50 4.39 -0.29
N ARG A 41 12.80 4.45 1.01
CA ARG A 41 14.18 4.74 1.49
C ARG A 41 15.26 3.80 0.99
N THR A 42 14.91 2.55 0.64
CA THR A 42 15.89 1.53 0.22
C THR A 42 16.13 1.55 -1.29
N CYS A 43 15.07 1.57 -2.10
CA CYS A 43 15.20 1.50 -3.56
C CYS A 43 14.70 2.74 -4.31
N GLY A 44 14.22 3.77 -3.61
CA GLY A 44 13.79 5.05 -4.20
C GLY A 44 12.47 5.03 -4.97
N ILE A 45 11.83 3.86 -5.12
CA ILE A 45 10.59 3.72 -5.90
C ILE A 45 9.48 4.58 -5.30
N ARG A 46 8.74 5.27 -6.17
CA ARG A 46 7.61 6.12 -5.79
C ARG A 46 6.37 5.26 -5.59
N TRP A 47 5.55 5.61 -4.61
CA TRP A 47 4.25 4.94 -4.43
C TRP A 47 3.18 5.58 -5.31
N HIS A 48 3.14 6.91 -5.38
CA HIS A 48 2.24 7.66 -6.27
C HIS A 48 2.85 7.74 -7.69
N ARG A 49 2.68 6.67 -8.46
CA ARG A 49 3.21 6.56 -9.83
C ARG A 49 2.28 7.17 -10.87
N GLU A 50 0.97 7.04 -10.65
CA GLU A 50 -0.07 7.45 -11.60
C GLU A 50 -1.14 8.31 -10.92
N GLU A 51 -1.74 9.22 -11.71
CA GLU A 51 -2.92 9.97 -11.27
C GLU A 51 -4.08 8.98 -11.07
N GLY A 52 -4.66 8.94 -9.87
CA GLY A 52 -5.71 7.99 -9.51
C GLY A 52 -5.25 6.78 -8.69
N PHE A 53 -3.96 6.68 -8.34
CA PHE A 53 -3.47 5.62 -7.44
C PHE A 53 -4.27 5.56 -6.11
N GLU A 54 -4.70 6.71 -5.58
CA GLU A 54 -5.52 6.78 -4.36
C GLU A 54 -6.83 5.99 -4.48
N LEU A 55 -7.47 5.99 -5.65
CA LEU A 55 -8.75 5.30 -5.86
C LEU A 55 -8.60 3.79 -5.61
N GLY A 56 -7.47 3.23 -6.01
CA GLY A 56 -7.16 1.84 -5.76
C GLY A 56 -6.93 1.54 -4.28
N THR A 57 -6.25 2.42 -3.56
CA THR A 57 -6.05 2.26 -2.10
C THR A 57 -7.37 2.31 -1.33
N VAL A 58 -8.29 3.20 -1.73
CA VAL A 58 -9.66 3.27 -1.18
C VAL A 58 -10.44 2.00 -1.52
N THR A 59 -10.30 1.50 -2.74
CA THR A 59 -10.94 0.25 -3.17
C THR A 59 -10.49 -0.94 -2.32
N VAL A 60 -9.18 -1.10 -2.10
CA VAL A 60 -8.65 -2.17 -1.23
C VAL A 60 -9.14 -1.99 0.22
N ASN A 61 -9.17 -0.76 0.75
CA ASN A 61 -9.70 -0.49 2.09
C ASN A 61 -11.16 -0.94 2.21
N THR A 62 -11.95 -0.60 1.20
CA THR A 62 -13.39 -0.87 1.14
C THR A 62 -13.65 -2.37 1.09
N ILE A 63 -12.98 -3.09 0.19
CA ILE A 63 -13.10 -4.55 0.04
C ILE A 63 -12.75 -5.26 1.35
N VAL A 64 -11.62 -4.91 1.97
CA VAL A 64 -11.19 -5.56 3.21
C VAL A 64 -12.13 -5.23 4.37
N THR A 65 -12.61 -3.99 4.46
CA THR A 65 -13.54 -3.57 5.52
C THR A 65 -14.88 -4.28 5.40
N PHE A 66 -15.51 -4.26 4.22
CA PHE A 66 -16.78 -4.98 4.02
C PHE A 66 -16.61 -6.49 4.12
N GLY A 67 -15.52 -7.05 3.61
CA GLY A 67 -15.20 -8.46 3.79
C GLY A 67 -15.06 -8.84 5.26
N SER A 68 -14.38 -8.02 6.06
CA SER A 68 -14.24 -8.25 7.50
C SER A 68 -15.58 -8.16 8.25
N LEU A 69 -16.47 -7.26 7.84
CA LEU A 69 -17.82 -7.16 8.39
C LEU A 69 -18.66 -8.40 8.06
N ALA A 70 -18.62 -8.86 6.81
CA ALA A 70 -19.32 -10.07 6.39
C ALA A 70 -18.82 -11.30 7.19
N VAL A 71 -17.50 -11.43 7.36
CA VAL A 71 -16.90 -12.50 8.17
C VAL A 71 -17.30 -12.38 9.64
N ALA A 72 -17.20 -11.19 10.24
CA ALA A 72 -17.58 -10.97 11.64
C ALA A 72 -19.06 -11.30 11.88
N MET A 73 -19.93 -10.91 10.96
CA MET A 73 -21.36 -11.20 11.01
C MET A 73 -21.62 -12.71 10.91
N GLY A 74 -21.01 -13.40 9.94
CA GLY A 74 -21.15 -14.85 9.79
C GLY A 74 -20.64 -15.63 10.99
N VAL A 75 -19.45 -15.28 11.50
CA VAL A 75 -18.86 -15.91 12.69
C VAL A 75 -19.72 -15.65 13.92
N GLY A 76 -20.15 -14.42 14.16
CA GLY A 76 -20.98 -14.11 15.33
C GLY A 76 -22.33 -14.81 15.26
N PHE A 77 -22.94 -14.95 14.08
CA PHE A 77 -24.17 -15.72 13.91
C PHE A 77 -23.98 -17.20 14.27
N VAL A 78 -22.92 -17.84 13.75
CA VAL A 78 -22.61 -19.25 14.05
C VAL A 78 -22.35 -19.48 15.56
N LEU A 79 -21.70 -18.52 16.23
CA LEU A 79 -21.32 -18.66 17.64
C LEU A 79 -22.46 -18.33 18.62
N THR A 80 -23.44 -17.51 18.22
CA THR A 80 -24.48 -17.01 19.14
C THR A 80 -25.88 -17.52 18.82
N ALA A 81 -26.07 -18.22 17.71
CA ALA A 81 -27.35 -18.88 17.42
C ALA A 81 -27.65 -19.99 18.46
N PRO A 82 -28.90 -20.15 18.92
CA PRO A 82 -30.12 -19.45 18.50
C PRO A 82 -30.41 -18.12 19.24
N ASP A 83 -29.87 -17.95 20.45
CA ASP A 83 -30.13 -16.78 21.30
C ASP A 83 -29.12 -15.66 21.03
N ILE A 84 -29.30 -14.96 19.91
CA ILE A 84 -28.39 -13.90 19.48
C ILE A 84 -28.53 -12.69 20.41
N PRO A 85 -27.48 -12.32 21.17
CA PRO A 85 -27.51 -11.14 21.99
C PRO A 85 -27.31 -9.91 21.07
N VAL A 86 -28.42 -9.36 20.59
CA VAL A 86 -28.45 -8.34 19.53
C VAL A 86 -27.58 -7.13 19.87
N LEU A 87 -27.65 -6.63 21.10
CA LEU A 87 -26.91 -5.43 21.49
C LEU A 87 -25.39 -5.61 21.42
N PRO A 88 -24.76 -6.60 22.11
CA PRO A 88 -23.32 -6.81 21.97
C PRO A 88 -22.92 -7.26 20.57
N PHE A 89 -23.78 -7.97 19.83
CA PHE A 89 -23.51 -8.35 18.46
C PHE A 89 -23.39 -7.13 17.54
N VAL A 90 -24.38 -6.24 17.54
CA VAL A 90 -24.37 -5.00 16.76
C VAL A 90 -23.21 -4.09 17.20
N ALA A 91 -22.97 -3.97 18.51
CA ALA A 91 -21.83 -3.21 19.02
C ALA A 91 -20.51 -3.74 18.48
N SER A 92 -20.33 -5.06 18.41
CA SER A 92 -19.12 -5.68 17.86
C SER A 92 -18.92 -5.35 16.37
N LEU A 93 -19.99 -5.41 15.56
CA LEU A 93 -19.94 -5.04 14.15
C LEU A 93 -19.62 -3.55 13.97
N PHE A 94 -20.17 -2.68 14.82
CA PHE A 94 -19.87 -1.25 14.79
C PHE A 94 -18.40 -0.97 15.12
N VAL A 95 -17.83 -1.67 16.11
CA VAL A 95 -16.39 -1.58 16.40
C VAL A 95 -15.57 -2.02 15.20
N VAL A 96 -15.90 -3.15 14.57
CA VAL A 96 -15.20 -3.63 13.36
C VAL A 96 -15.28 -2.60 12.24
N ALA A 97 -16.47 -2.02 11.98
CA ALA A 97 -16.68 -1.02 10.93
C ALA A 97 -15.81 0.23 11.10
N LEU A 98 -15.54 0.65 12.34
CA LEU A 98 -14.72 1.84 12.63
C LEU A 98 -13.23 1.53 12.71
N VAL A 99 -12.87 0.41 13.34
CA VAL A 99 -11.46 0.08 13.64
C VAL A 99 -10.76 -0.51 12.42
N MET A 100 -11.43 -1.38 11.65
CA MET A 100 -10.81 -2.04 10.50
C MET A 100 -10.26 -1.11 9.42
N PRO A 101 -11.00 -0.09 8.93
CA PRO A 101 -10.48 0.79 7.88
C PRO A 101 -9.23 1.56 8.34
N VAL A 102 -9.17 1.90 9.63
CA VAL A 102 -8.02 2.58 10.26
C VAL A 102 -6.85 1.63 10.45
N ALA A 103 -7.10 0.40 10.89
CA ALA A 103 -6.08 -0.62 11.09
C ALA A 103 -5.47 -1.08 9.76
N ILE A 104 -6.27 -1.26 8.72
CA ILE A 104 -5.78 -1.71 7.43
C ILE A 104 -5.15 -0.59 6.59
N TYR A 105 -5.31 0.67 6.99
CA TYR A 105 -4.84 1.85 6.25
C TYR A 105 -3.42 1.73 5.68
N PRO A 106 -2.35 1.42 6.44
CA PRO A 106 -1.01 1.29 5.84
C PRO A 106 -0.89 0.12 4.87
N PHE A 107 -1.67 -0.96 5.08
CA PHE A 107 -1.63 -2.14 4.23
C PHE A 107 -2.26 -1.88 2.86
N THR A 108 -3.31 -1.08 2.79
CA THR A 108 -4.00 -0.80 1.51
C THR A 108 -3.05 -0.20 0.48
N TYR A 109 -2.19 0.74 0.91
CA TYR A 109 -1.16 1.34 0.06
C TYR A 109 -0.13 0.32 -0.40
N THR A 110 0.36 -0.54 0.50
CA THR A 110 1.36 -1.56 0.13
C THR A 110 0.80 -2.65 -0.77
N ILE A 111 -0.46 -3.07 -0.54
CA ILE A 111 -1.14 -4.10 -1.33
C ILE A 111 -1.45 -3.53 -2.72
N TRP A 112 -2.00 -2.32 -2.79
CA TRP A 112 -2.26 -1.67 -4.06
C TRP A 112 -0.97 -1.42 -4.84
N LEU A 113 0.12 -0.98 -4.19
CA LEU A 113 1.42 -0.83 -4.83
C LEU A 113 1.96 -2.16 -5.38
N ALA A 114 1.75 -3.27 -4.67
CA ALA A 114 2.14 -4.60 -5.15
C ALA A 114 1.34 -5.02 -6.38
N PHE A 115 0.04 -4.71 -6.41
CA PHE A 115 -0.82 -4.95 -7.57
C PHE A 115 -0.41 -4.08 -8.76
N ASP A 116 -0.26 -2.77 -8.53
CA ASP A 116 0.18 -1.82 -9.54
C ASP A 116 1.52 -2.20 -10.16
N LEU A 117 2.54 -2.56 -9.37
CA LEU A 117 3.84 -3.00 -9.88
C LEU A 117 3.78 -4.31 -10.67
N ALA A 118 2.75 -5.12 -10.47
CA ALA A 118 2.57 -6.38 -11.18
C ALA A 118 1.82 -6.18 -12.51
N VAL A 119 0.84 -5.28 -12.54
CA VAL A 119 0.07 -4.93 -13.75
C VAL A 119 0.85 -3.96 -14.64
N HIS A 120 1.47 -2.94 -14.02
CA HIS A 120 2.30 -1.92 -14.64
C HIS A 120 3.74 -2.03 -14.12
N PRO A 121 4.55 -2.96 -14.68
CA PRO A 121 5.96 -3.08 -14.33
C PRO A 121 6.68 -1.72 -14.49
N PRO A 122 7.62 -1.40 -13.59
CA PRO A 122 8.28 -0.11 -13.63
C PRO A 122 9.10 0.07 -14.91
N GLU A 123 8.94 1.24 -15.51
CA GLU A 123 9.72 1.62 -16.68
C GLU A 123 11.17 1.91 -16.29
N ARG A 124 12.10 1.81 -17.24
CA ARG A 124 13.52 2.09 -16.97
C ARG A 124 13.73 3.50 -16.44
N ALA A 125 13.01 4.49 -16.99
CA ALA A 125 13.08 5.86 -16.55
C ALA A 125 12.66 6.01 -15.06
N GLU A 126 11.63 5.30 -14.62
CA GLU A 126 11.21 5.31 -13.22
C GLU A 126 12.24 4.66 -12.29
N LEU A 127 12.90 3.60 -12.76
CA LEU A 127 13.98 2.94 -12.01
C LEU A 127 15.22 3.83 -11.91
N ASP A 128 15.59 4.50 -13.00
CA ASP A 128 16.72 5.45 -13.02
C ASP A 128 16.43 6.64 -12.08
N ASP A 129 15.20 7.17 -12.09
CA ASP A 129 14.71 8.19 -11.16
C ASP A 129 14.70 7.73 -9.70
N ALA A 130 14.43 6.45 -9.47
CA ALA A 130 14.46 5.85 -8.15
C ALA A 130 15.90 5.74 -7.65
N MET A 131 16.82 5.29 -8.50
CA MET A 131 18.27 5.22 -8.20
C MET A 131 18.85 6.61 -7.95
N ALA A 132 18.51 7.61 -8.76
CA ALA A 132 18.96 8.99 -8.60
C ALA A 132 18.52 9.57 -7.24
N ALA A 133 17.27 9.31 -6.82
CA ALA A 133 16.77 9.77 -5.52
C ALA A 133 17.41 9.08 -4.31
N VAL A 134 17.88 7.84 -4.48
CA VAL A 134 18.69 7.18 -3.44
C VAL A 134 20.08 7.81 -3.38
N ALA A 135 20.70 8.07 -4.53
CA ALA A 135 22.03 8.69 -4.62
C ALA A 135 22.06 10.14 -4.08
N SER A 136 20.99 10.92 -4.28
CA SER A 136 20.87 12.28 -3.74
C SER A 136 20.46 12.34 -2.26
N GLY A 137 20.03 11.22 -1.67
CA GLY A 137 19.48 11.18 -0.31
C GLY A 137 18.02 11.64 -0.20
N ASP A 138 17.38 12.05 -1.31
CA ASP A 138 15.97 12.49 -1.33
C ASP A 138 15.02 11.39 -0.86
N ALA A 139 15.34 10.13 -1.16
CA ALA A 139 14.58 8.97 -0.71
C ALA A 139 14.54 8.85 0.82
N ALA A 140 15.58 9.32 1.53
CA ALA A 140 15.65 9.34 2.99
C ALA A 140 14.97 10.59 3.58
N ALA A 141 15.17 11.74 2.93
CA ALA A 141 14.63 13.03 3.35
C ALA A 141 13.09 13.11 3.21
N GLY A 142 12.50 12.40 2.24
CA GLY A 142 11.07 12.51 1.93
C GLY A 142 10.73 13.85 1.29
N THR A 143 11.67 14.38 0.48
CA THR A 143 11.56 15.67 -0.21
C THR A 143 10.36 15.69 -1.17
N PRO A 144 9.62 16.82 -1.28
CA PRO A 144 8.51 16.95 -2.23
C PRO A 144 8.94 16.72 -3.68
N ILE A 145 7.97 16.32 -4.50
CA ILE A 145 8.12 16.06 -5.94
C ILE A 145 8.71 17.29 -6.63
N ARG A 146 9.93 17.18 -7.16
CA ARG A 146 10.46 18.14 -8.13
C ARG A 146 9.80 17.81 -9.48
N PRO A 147 9.16 18.77 -10.17
CA PRO A 147 8.57 18.50 -11.47
C PRO A 147 9.64 17.96 -12.42
N PRO A 148 9.27 17.07 -13.37
CA PRO A 148 10.21 16.52 -14.32
C PRO A 148 10.94 17.68 -15.00
N GLN A 149 12.26 17.74 -14.81
CA GLN A 149 13.11 18.69 -15.52
C GLN A 149 13.00 18.30 -17.00
N ARG A 150 12.12 18.97 -17.73
CA ARG A 150 11.98 18.81 -19.18
C ARG A 150 13.39 19.05 -19.72
N ARG A 151 14.07 17.98 -20.16
CA ARG A 151 15.36 18.10 -20.83
C ARG A 151 15.11 18.98 -22.04
N THR A 152 15.39 20.27 -21.90
CA THR A 152 15.51 21.19 -23.02
C THR A 152 16.66 20.63 -23.83
N ARG A 153 16.35 19.91 -24.92
CA ARG A 153 17.34 19.61 -25.94
C ARG A 153 17.85 20.97 -26.41
N SER A 154 19.05 21.34 -25.96
CA SER A 154 19.82 22.42 -26.54
C SER A 154 20.19 21.97 -27.96
N THR A 155 19.39 22.38 -28.94
CA THR A 155 19.84 22.54 -30.32
C THR A 155 20.63 23.82 -30.43
#